data_AF-A0A258R2G5-F1
#
_entry.id   AF-A0A258R2G5-F1
#
_cell.length_a   1.000
_cell.length_b   1.000
_cell.length_c   1.000
_cell.angle_alpha   90.00
_cell.angle_beta   90.00
_cell.angle_gamma   90.00
#
_symmetry.space_group_name_H-M   'P 1'
#
loop_
_entity.id
_entity.type
_entity.pdbx_description
1 polymer ?
#
loop_
_entity_poly.entity_id
_entity_poly.type
_entity_poly.pdbx_seq_one_letter_code
_entity_poly.pdbx_strand_id
1 'polypeptide(L)'
;ATAVARGEQWSFRMFAIRFGSDVYRLIFAARNLTPELDQQFRAAADTFRRVASDEAETVKPLRIRVVSVGLGDNVDKMAARMLVPDRPLERFLILNGLDKDAKLRYGDKVKIVAD
;
A
#
# COMPACT_ATOMS: atom_id res chain seq x y z
N ALA A 1 -14.95 20.01 -6.26
CA ALA A 1 -14.45 21.33 -5.79
C ALA A 1 -12.95 21.23 -5.51
N THR A 2 -12.19 22.32 -5.61
CA THR A 2 -10.74 22.30 -5.37
C THR A 2 -10.29 23.47 -4.51
N ALA A 3 -9.26 23.28 -3.69
CA ALA A 3 -8.67 24.33 -2.86
C ALA A 3 -7.14 24.23 -2.85
N VAL A 4 -6.47 25.35 -2.56
CA VAL A 4 -5.02 25.40 -2.31
C VAL A 4 -4.80 26.04 -0.94
N ALA A 5 -3.95 25.43 -0.13
CA ALA A 5 -3.48 25.98 1.13
C ALA A 5 -1.96 26.06 1.13
N ARG A 6 -1.38 27.08 1.76
CA ARG A 6 0.08 27.27 1.86
C ARG A 6 0.47 27.47 3.32
N GLY A 7 1.45 26.73 3.80
CA GLY A 7 2.16 26.94 5.06
C GLY A 7 3.64 27.28 4.80
N GLU A 8 4.43 27.44 5.86
CA GLU A 8 5.85 27.86 5.73
C GLU A 8 6.71 26.90 4.88
N GLN A 9 6.49 25.59 5.00
CA GLN A 9 7.33 24.58 4.33
C GLN A 9 6.58 23.75 3.28
N TRP A 10 5.26 23.88 3.21
CA TRP A 10 4.40 23.02 2.40
C TRP A 10 3.25 23.78 1.76
N SER A 11 3.00 23.46 0.50
CA SER A 11 1.79 23.82 -0.23
C SER A 11 0.94 22.58 -0.44
N PHE A 12 -0.36 22.72 -0.22
CA PHE A 12 -1.34 21.66 -0.35
C PHE A 12 -2.32 21.96 -1.46
N ARG A 13 -2.58 20.97 -2.33
CA ARG A 13 -3.65 20.99 -3.32
C ARG A 13 -4.70 19.98 -2.90
N MET A 14 -5.93 20.45 -2.71
CA MET A 14 -7.04 19.64 -2.20
C MET A 14 -8.12 19.51 -3.28
N PHE A 15 -8.62 18.28 -3.45
CA PHE A 15 -9.77 17.97 -4.29
C PHE A 15 -10.86 17.35 -3.42
N ALA A 16 -12.05 17.95 -3.46
CA ALA A 16 -13.27 17.37 -2.89
C ALA A 16 -14.10 16.81 -4.05
N ILE A 17 -14.19 15.49 -4.11
CA ILE A 17 -14.88 14.74 -5.16
C ILE A 17 -16.15 14.16 -4.54
N ARG A 18 -17.31 14.61 -5.02
CA ARG A 18 -18.59 14.02 -4.61
C ARG A 18 -18.81 12.76 -5.44
N PHE A 19 -19.07 11.64 -4.77
CA PHE A 19 -19.38 10.39 -5.41
C PHE A 19 -20.55 9.72 -4.70
N GLY A 20 -21.74 9.76 -5.30
CA GLY A 20 -22.98 9.39 -4.62
C GLY A 20 -23.30 10.32 -3.45
N SER A 21 -23.60 9.74 -2.28
CA SER A 21 -23.79 10.48 -1.02
C SER A 21 -22.48 10.95 -0.39
N ASP A 22 -21.37 10.33 -0.75
CA ASP A 22 -20.10 10.51 -0.06
C ASP A 22 -19.24 11.59 -0.71
N VAL A 23 -18.36 12.18 0.09
CA VAL A 23 -17.36 13.14 -0.38
C VAL A 23 -15.97 12.59 -0.06
N TYR A 24 -15.21 12.32 -1.11
CA TYR A 24 -13.83 11.90 -1.02
C TYR A 24 -12.92 13.13 -1.07
N ARG A 25 -11.88 13.12 -0.23
CA ARG A 25 -10.91 14.21 -0.15
C ARG A 25 -9.52 13.68 -0.50
N LEU A 26 -8.98 14.15 -1.61
CA LEU A 26 -7.59 13.94 -2.01
C LEU A 26 -6.79 15.17 -1.63
N ILE A 27 -5.68 14.98 -0.91
CA ILE A 27 -4.77 16.06 -0.49
C ILE A 27 -3.38 15.72 -1.01
N PHE A 28 -2.87 16.55 -1.91
CA PHE A 28 -1.50 16.48 -2.38
C PHE A 28 -0.66 17.54 -1.65
N ALA A 29 0.56 17.17 -1.28
CA ALA A 29 1.50 18.06 -0.60
C ALA A 29 2.79 18.17 -1.42
N ALA A 30 3.26 19.39 -1.62
CA ALA A 30 4.55 19.68 -2.25
C ALA A 30 5.25 20.79 -1.47
N ARG A 31 6.59 20.73 -1.35
CA ARG A 31 7.36 21.82 -0.73
C ARG A 31 7.30 23.09 -1.57
N ASN A 32 7.36 22.93 -2.89
CA ASN A 32 7.15 24.02 -3.86
C ASN A 32 6.08 23.58 -4.86
N LEU A 33 4.93 24.25 -4.86
CA LEU A 33 3.84 23.96 -5.80
C LEU A 33 4.09 24.70 -7.13
N THR A 34 4.69 24.00 -8.09
CA THR A 34 4.87 24.52 -9.45
C THR A 34 3.64 24.25 -10.31
N PRO A 35 3.45 24.97 -11.44
CA PRO A 35 2.36 24.70 -12.38
C PRO A 35 2.33 23.25 -12.88
N GLU A 36 3.50 22.65 -13.13
CA GLU A 36 3.64 21.27 -13.61
C GLU A 36 3.16 20.27 -12.55
N LEU A 37 3.51 20.49 -11.27
CA LEU A 37 3.02 19.66 -10.17
C LEU A 37 1.50 19.83 -9.96
N ASP A 38 0.96 21.06 -10.06
CA ASP A 38 -0.49 21.27 -9.98
C ASP A 38 -1.22 20.54 -11.11
N GLN A 39 -0.66 20.52 -12.32
CA GLN A 39 -1.21 19.78 -13.46
C GLN A 39 -1.18 18.26 -13.20
N GLN A 40 -0.09 17.73 -12.67
CA GLN A 40 0.00 16.31 -12.29
C GLN A 40 -0.99 15.94 -11.19
N PHE A 41 -1.16 16.80 -10.18
CA PHE A 41 -2.15 16.59 -9.11
C PHE A 41 -3.59 16.61 -9.63
N ARG A 42 -3.90 17.47 -10.60
CA ARG A 42 -5.20 17.47 -11.29
C ARG A 42 -5.40 16.18 -12.08
N ALA A 43 -4.42 15.80 -12.90
CA ALA A 43 -4.48 14.56 -13.66
C ALA A 43 -4.71 13.34 -12.75
N ALA A 44 -4.04 13.28 -11.60
CA ALA A 44 -4.25 12.21 -10.62
C ALA A 44 -5.62 12.28 -9.91
N ALA A 45 -6.19 13.46 -9.72
CA ALA A 45 -7.54 13.59 -9.17
C ALA A 45 -8.62 13.19 -10.20
N ASP A 46 -8.38 13.47 -11.49
CA ASP A 46 -9.30 13.15 -12.58
C ASP A 46 -9.34 11.65 -12.92
N THR A 47 -8.36 10.86 -12.48
CA THR A 47 -8.42 9.39 -12.58
C THR A 47 -9.32 8.76 -11.52
N PHE A 48 -9.82 9.54 -10.54
CA PHE A 48 -10.73 9.02 -9.53
C PHE A 48 -12.06 8.62 -10.15
N ARG A 49 -12.35 7.32 -10.11
CA ARG A 49 -13.60 6.74 -10.60
C ARG A 49 -13.97 5.53 -9.76
N ARG A 50 -15.22 5.09 -9.91
CA ARG A 50 -15.63 3.78 -9.40
C ARG A 50 -14.90 2.69 -10.16
N VAL A 51 -14.39 1.72 -9.42
CA VAL A 51 -13.88 0.47 -10.00
C VAL A 51 -15.05 -0.22 -10.69
N ALA A 52 -14.87 -0.53 -11.97
CA ALA A 52 -15.91 -1.21 -12.75
C ALA A 52 -16.01 -2.67 -12.30
N SER A 53 -17.17 -3.31 -12.50
CA SER A 53 -17.40 -4.68 -12.01
C SER A 53 -16.44 -5.69 -12.64
N ASP A 54 -16.17 -5.56 -13.94
CA ASP A 54 -15.20 -6.36 -14.69
C ASP A 54 -13.76 -6.15 -14.18
N GLU A 55 -13.36 -4.90 -13.94
CA GLU A 55 -12.08 -4.57 -13.33
C GLU A 55 -11.97 -5.21 -11.94
N ALA A 56 -13.00 -5.08 -11.10
CA ALA A 56 -13.02 -5.66 -9.77
C ALA A 56 -12.90 -7.20 -9.79
N GLU A 57 -13.49 -7.88 -10.78
CA GLU A 57 -13.38 -9.33 -10.94
C GLU A 57 -11.99 -9.80 -11.37
N THR A 58 -11.28 -8.97 -12.15
CA THR A 58 -9.90 -9.29 -12.58
C THR A 58 -8.85 -9.03 -11.51
N VAL A 59 -9.17 -8.21 -10.50
CA VAL A 59 -8.27 -7.96 -9.37
C VAL A 59 -8.13 -9.26 -8.56
N LYS A 60 -6.91 -9.79 -8.52
CA LYS A 60 -6.52 -10.85 -7.59
C LYS A 60 -5.87 -10.20 -6.37
N PRO A 61 -6.64 -9.90 -5.30
CA PRO A 61 -6.07 -9.23 -4.15
C PRO A 61 -5.09 -10.16 -3.46
N LEU A 62 -3.96 -9.61 -3.02
CA LEU A 62 -3.08 -10.29 -2.10
C LEU A 62 -3.77 -10.44 -0.75
N ARG A 63 -3.61 -11.61 -0.15
CA ARG A 63 -4.15 -12.00 1.16
C ARG A 63 -3.03 -12.35 2.11
N ILE A 64 -3.32 -12.24 3.40
CA ILE A 64 -2.47 -12.83 4.43
C ILE A 64 -2.82 -14.30 4.52
N ARG A 65 -1.85 -15.16 4.24
CA ARG A 65 -1.98 -16.61 4.37
C ARG A 65 -1.13 -17.09 5.54
N VAL A 66 -1.72 -17.96 6.36
CA VAL A 66 -0.99 -18.65 7.42
C VAL A 66 -0.47 -19.97 6.87
N VAL A 67 0.85 -20.13 6.83
CA VAL A 67 1.54 -21.31 6.31
C VAL A 67 2.35 -21.97 7.43
N SER A 68 2.55 -23.29 7.32
CA SER A 68 3.47 -24.01 8.21
C SER A 68 4.89 -23.93 7.69
N VAL A 69 5.83 -23.77 8.62
CA VAL A 69 7.27 -23.88 8.38
C VAL A 69 7.62 -25.35 8.14
N GLY A 70 8.23 -25.63 7.00
CA GLY A 70 8.70 -26.96 6.60
C GLY A 70 10.10 -27.31 7.12
N LEU A 71 10.56 -28.50 6.76
CA LEU A 71 11.92 -28.95 7.06
C LEU A 71 12.94 -28.12 6.27
N GLY A 72 13.87 -27.48 6.96
CA GLY A 72 14.90 -26.64 6.33
C GLY A 72 14.43 -25.26 5.87
N ASP A 73 13.19 -24.88 6.21
CA ASP A 73 12.72 -23.51 6.10
C ASP A 73 13.38 -22.65 7.20
N ASN A 74 13.70 -21.42 6.84
CA ASN A 74 14.20 -20.40 7.75
C ASN A 74 13.51 -19.06 7.42
N VAL A 75 13.80 -18.02 8.20
CA VAL A 75 13.18 -16.70 8.02
C VAL A 75 13.38 -16.19 6.59
N ASP A 76 14.58 -16.27 6.03
CA ASP A 76 14.88 -15.78 4.67
C ASP A 76 14.06 -16.50 3.59
N LYS A 77 13.97 -17.83 3.67
CA LYS A 77 13.18 -18.64 2.73
C LYS A 77 11.70 -18.34 2.83
N MET A 78 11.19 -18.15 4.05
CA MET A 78 9.78 -17.83 4.25
C MET A 78 9.45 -16.40 3.81
N ALA A 79 10.34 -15.45 4.07
CA ALA A 79 10.23 -14.07 3.59
C ALA A 79 10.26 -13.98 2.06
N ALA A 80 11.11 -14.78 1.40
CA ALA A 80 11.20 -14.83 -0.07
C ALA A 80 9.89 -15.26 -0.77
N ARG A 81 8.95 -15.84 -0.03
CA ARG A 81 7.62 -16.21 -0.53
C ARG A 81 6.60 -15.07 -0.49
N MET A 82 6.96 -13.91 0.08
CA MET A 82 6.06 -12.75 0.14
C MET A 82 5.96 -12.06 -1.21
N LEU A 83 4.73 -11.91 -1.70
CA LEU A 83 4.41 -11.07 -2.86
C LEU A 83 4.33 -9.61 -2.42
N VAL A 84 5.47 -8.97 -2.21
CA VAL A 84 5.59 -7.55 -1.81
C VAL A 84 6.58 -6.82 -2.73
N PRO A 85 6.37 -5.53 -3.03
CA PRO A 85 7.19 -4.81 -4.00
C PRO A 85 8.64 -4.59 -3.54
N ASP A 86 8.87 -4.54 -2.22
CA ASP A 86 10.17 -4.30 -1.63
C ASP A 86 10.27 -4.87 -0.20
N ARG A 87 11.51 -5.06 0.28
CA ARG A 87 11.83 -5.39 1.68
C ARG A 87 11.05 -6.59 2.25
N PRO A 88 11.07 -7.77 1.59
CA PRO A 88 10.29 -8.92 2.01
C PRO A 88 10.71 -9.44 3.39
N LEU A 89 12.00 -9.39 3.74
CA LEU A 89 12.50 -9.83 5.05
C LEU A 89 11.95 -8.94 6.17
N GLU A 90 12.12 -7.62 6.07
CA GLU A 90 11.64 -6.71 7.11
C GLU A 90 10.12 -6.77 7.27
N ARG A 91 9.39 -6.87 6.15
CA ARG A 91 7.92 -7.02 6.17
C ARG A 91 7.51 -8.36 6.79
N PHE A 92 8.20 -9.45 6.50
CA PHE A 92 7.92 -10.76 7.08
C PHE A 92 8.09 -10.74 8.60
N LEU A 93 9.21 -10.17 9.08
CA LEU A 93 9.50 -10.05 10.50
C LEU A 93 8.42 -9.24 11.22
N ILE A 94 8.06 -8.06 10.70
CA ILE A 94 7.02 -7.21 11.27
C ILE A 94 5.66 -7.91 11.28
N LEU A 95 5.28 -8.54 10.15
CA LEU A 95 3.98 -9.22 10.02
C LEU A 95 3.82 -10.37 11.02
N ASN A 96 4.93 -11.02 11.36
CA ASN A 96 4.96 -12.16 12.29
C ASN A 96 5.36 -11.79 13.71
N GLY A 97 5.70 -10.53 13.99
CA GLY A 97 6.18 -10.10 15.30
C GLY A 97 7.49 -10.78 15.70
N LEU A 98 8.41 -10.95 14.75
CA LEU A 98 9.70 -11.62 14.94
C LEU A 98 10.85 -10.62 14.95
N ASP A 99 11.84 -10.87 15.78
CA ASP A 99 13.12 -10.15 15.76
C ASP A 99 14.03 -10.63 14.62
N LYS A 100 15.07 -9.86 14.31
CA LYS A 100 15.97 -10.12 13.17
C LYS A 100 16.73 -11.45 13.26
N ASP A 101 16.96 -11.94 14.47
CA ASP A 101 17.66 -13.19 14.78
C ASP A 101 16.70 -14.34 15.13
N ALA A 102 15.39 -14.14 14.93
CA ALA A 102 14.39 -15.17 15.16
C ALA A 102 14.68 -16.44 14.36
N LYS A 103 14.47 -17.59 15.00
CA LYS A 103 14.58 -18.90 14.37
C LYS A 103 13.19 -19.53 14.27
N LEU A 104 12.87 -20.02 13.08
CA LEU A 104 11.64 -20.76 12.84
C LEU A 104 11.85 -22.23 13.16
N ARG A 105 10.86 -22.88 13.74
CA ARG A 105 10.85 -24.33 13.99
C ARG A 105 9.89 -25.01 13.04
N TYR A 106 10.18 -26.27 12.73
CA TYR A 106 9.28 -27.10 11.95
C TYR A 106 7.87 -27.09 12.57
N GLY A 107 6.86 -26.87 11.73
CA GLY A 107 5.46 -26.82 12.15
C GLY A 107 4.97 -25.46 12.65
N ASP A 108 5.87 -24.51 12.96
CA ASP A 108 5.48 -23.14 13.35
C ASP A 108 4.57 -22.53 12.27
N LYS A 109 3.59 -21.73 12.70
CA LYS A 109 2.68 -21.02 11.81
C LYS A 109 3.17 -19.60 11.61
N VAL A 110 3.40 -19.23 10.35
CA VAL A 110 3.80 -17.89 9.96
C VAL A 110 2.87 -17.33 8.91
N LYS A 111 2.72 -16.02 8.91
CA LYS A 111 1.93 -15.22 7.97
C LYS A 111 2.81 -14.78 6.82
N ILE A 112 2.30 -14.93 5.60
CA ILE A 112 2.90 -14.37 4.39
C ILE A 112 1.84 -13.61 3.60
N VAL A 113 2.27 -12.65 2.79
CA VAL A 113 1.42 -11.98 1.80
C VAL A 113 1.53 -12.78 0.49
N ALA A 114 0.43 -13.37 0.05
CA ALA A 114 0.34 -14.20 -1.16
C ALA A 114 -1.07 -14.09 -1.76
N ASP A 115 -1.33 -14.65 -2.95
CA ASP A 115 -2.66 -14.64 -3.58
C ASP A 115 -3.67 -15.64 -2.95
#